data_AF-A0AB72UHK3-F1
#
_entry.id   AF-A0AB72UHK3-F1
#
_cell.length_a   1.000
_cell.length_b   1.000
_cell.length_c   1.000
_cell.angle_alpha   90.00
_cell.angle_beta   90.00
_cell.angle_gamma   90.00
#
_symmetry.space_group_name_H-M   'P 1'
#
loop_
_entity.id
_entity.type
_entity.pdbx_description
1 polymer ?
#
loop_
_entity_poly.entity_id
_entity_poly.type
_entity_poly.pdbx_seq_one_letter_code
_entity_poly.pdbx_strand_id
1 'polypeptide(L)'
;MADQRAKHVAPKSSIRWGAVAVCILIAVFLFVTPNDHASAQQNSCAVARAPVASLSFINQDPMLDRHRSVRWLNNRANQGSRYLVTGLTEYELQARFDMRLEPVEVGVGAFCLYPIRINPEVEVIKHLVYVASELERGTCEYDVVYAHEGQHVQINQHMEQDIQRELDAMVSEIMADFAAMRPVGAGEVQRLQRRLLNQYGQDFKRRLRAIDLARREDHRAIDTPDEYERLSKACGPNSAFQTTLPDAMR
;
A
#
# COMPACT_ATOMS: atom_id res chain seq x y z
N MET A 1 86.77 -72.73 58.91
CA MET A 1 85.86 -72.94 60.06
C MET A 1 84.46 -72.70 59.53
N ALA A 2 83.84 -73.69 58.88
CA ALA A 2 83.15 -74.84 59.46
C ALA A 2 81.96 -74.43 60.34
N ASP A 3 80.79 -74.98 59.97
CA ASP A 3 79.59 -75.19 60.79
C ASP A 3 78.62 -73.98 60.88
N GLN A 4 77.30 -74.05 60.64
CA GLN A 4 76.31 -75.13 60.77
C GLN A 4 75.04 -74.91 59.89
N ARG A 5 74.46 -76.04 59.46
CA ARG A 5 73.03 -76.48 59.54
C ARG A 5 71.93 -75.39 59.67
N ALA A 6 70.73 -75.48 59.08
CA ALA A 6 70.02 -76.60 58.47
C ALA A 6 68.66 -76.16 57.86
N LYS A 7 68.26 -76.87 56.80
CA LYS A 7 66.93 -77.46 56.50
C LYS A 7 65.76 -76.51 56.20
N HIS A 8 65.37 -76.39 54.94
CA HIS A 8 64.49 -77.31 54.19
C HIS A 8 63.02 -77.26 54.60
N VAL A 9 62.18 -76.64 53.78
CA VAL A 9 60.92 -77.25 53.32
C VAL A 9 60.66 -76.84 51.86
N ALA A 10 60.69 -77.83 50.98
CA ALA A 10 59.95 -77.90 49.72
C ALA A 10 59.62 -79.40 49.54
N PRO A 11 58.49 -79.81 48.91
CA PRO A 11 58.51 -79.79 47.46
C PRO A 11 57.15 -79.60 46.73
N LYS A 12 57.26 -78.96 45.56
CA LYS A 12 56.79 -79.41 44.22
C LYS A 12 55.30 -79.75 44.02
N SER A 13 54.70 -79.07 43.05
CA SER A 13 54.40 -79.61 41.71
C SER A 13 53.88 -78.47 40.82
N SER A 14 54.69 -77.95 39.89
CA SER A 14 54.86 -78.37 38.50
C SER A 14 53.62 -78.17 37.60
N ILE A 15 53.70 -77.07 36.83
CA ILE A 15 53.57 -77.01 35.36
C ILE A 15 52.24 -77.49 34.76
N ARG A 16 51.56 -76.59 34.05
CA ARG A 16 51.39 -76.71 32.59
C ARG A 16 51.03 -75.39 31.95
N TRP A 17 51.88 -75.02 30.99
CA TRP A 17 51.68 -73.98 30.02
C TRP A 17 50.52 -74.35 29.08
N GLY A 18 49.67 -73.37 28.81
CA GLY A 18 48.70 -73.39 27.74
C GLY A 18 48.56 -71.97 27.22
N ALA A 19 49.46 -71.58 26.32
CA ALA A 19 49.32 -70.37 25.53
C ALA A 19 48.07 -70.53 24.66
N VAL A 20 47.03 -69.75 24.96
CA VAL A 20 45.94 -69.49 24.02
C VAL A 20 45.97 -67.99 23.75
N ALA A 21 46.38 -67.67 22.53
CA ALA A 21 46.36 -66.34 21.96
C ALA A 21 44.92 -65.83 21.92
N VAL A 22 44.69 -64.62 22.45
CA VAL A 22 43.51 -63.83 22.15
C VAL A 22 43.98 -62.47 21.67
N CYS A 23 43.91 -62.28 20.36
CA CYS A 23 44.01 -60.99 19.69
C CYS A 23 42.84 -60.10 20.14
N ILE A 24 43.12 -59.00 20.82
CA ILE A 24 42.14 -57.93 21.03
C ILE A 24 42.54 -56.74 20.16
N LEU A 25 41.83 -56.60 19.04
CA LEU A 25 41.73 -55.39 18.25
C LEU A 25 40.97 -54.34 19.08
N ILE A 26 41.66 -53.29 19.53
CA ILE A 26 41.02 -52.12 20.14
C ILE A 26 40.54 -51.21 19.01
N ALA A 27 39.25 -51.26 18.70
CA ALA A 27 38.57 -50.28 17.87
C ALA A 27 38.34 -49.00 18.70
N VAL A 28 39.11 -47.94 18.42
CA VAL A 28 38.89 -46.61 18.98
C VAL A 28 37.70 -45.98 18.26
N PHE A 29 36.52 -46.00 18.90
CA PHE A 29 35.36 -45.24 18.44
C PHE A 29 35.55 -43.76 18.80
N LEU A 30 35.70 -42.94 17.76
CA LEU A 30 35.61 -41.49 17.78
C LEU A 30 34.20 -41.06 18.21
N PHE A 31 34.03 -40.61 19.44
CA PHE A 31 32.88 -39.79 19.83
C PHE A 31 33.15 -38.34 19.45
N VAL A 32 32.92 -38.00 18.19
CA VAL A 32 32.70 -36.61 17.78
C VAL A 32 31.27 -36.28 18.15
N THR A 33 31.06 -35.59 19.26
CA THR A 33 29.77 -34.97 19.58
C THR A 33 29.50 -33.88 18.54
N PRO A 34 28.43 -33.97 17.72
CA PRO A 34 28.01 -32.82 16.96
C PRO A 34 27.55 -31.78 17.97
N ASN A 35 28.33 -30.72 18.16
CA ASN A 35 27.86 -29.55 18.88
C ASN A 35 26.67 -28.99 18.10
N ASP A 36 25.52 -28.95 18.79
CA ASP A 36 24.26 -28.43 18.32
C ASP A 36 24.40 -26.98 17.81
N HIS A 37 24.51 -26.83 16.49
CA HIS A 37 24.17 -25.57 15.82
C HIS A 37 22.65 -25.49 15.65
N ALA A 38 21.93 -25.46 16.77
CA ALA A 38 20.47 -25.34 16.78
C ALA A 38 20.04 -24.23 17.75
N SER A 39 20.20 -22.97 17.35
CA SER A 39 19.41 -21.81 17.82
C SER A 39 19.96 -20.49 17.27
N ALA A 40 19.88 -20.31 15.95
CA ALA A 40 20.08 -18.99 15.34
C ALA A 40 19.05 -18.76 14.21
N GLN A 41 17.78 -19.04 14.48
CA GLN A 41 16.73 -18.84 13.48
C GLN A 41 15.37 -18.54 14.12
N GLN A 42 15.16 -17.32 14.67
CA GLN A 42 13.81 -16.79 14.98
C GLN A 42 13.78 -15.31 15.39
N ASN A 43 14.67 -14.46 14.85
CA ASN A 43 14.70 -13.03 15.18
C ASN A 43 13.81 -12.15 14.28
N SER A 44 13.12 -12.72 13.29
CA SER A 44 12.36 -11.98 12.28
C SER A 44 10.94 -12.53 12.09
N CYS A 45 9.97 -11.65 11.91
CA CYS A 45 8.59 -11.95 11.55
C CYS A 45 8.45 -12.20 10.03
N ALA A 46 9.24 -13.15 9.51
CA ALA A 46 9.23 -13.47 8.09
C ALA A 46 7.79 -13.78 7.63
N VAL A 47 7.28 -13.02 6.67
CA VAL A 47 5.89 -13.12 6.26
C VAL A 47 5.71 -14.36 5.38
N ALA A 48 4.98 -15.36 5.89
CA ALA A 48 4.81 -16.65 5.22
C ALA A 48 3.75 -16.63 4.10
N ARG A 49 2.82 -15.65 4.11
CA ARG A 49 1.72 -15.54 3.15
C ARG A 49 1.39 -14.07 2.87
N ALA A 50 1.16 -13.73 1.61
CA ALA A 50 0.68 -12.40 1.23
C ALA A 50 -0.75 -12.17 1.77
N PRO A 51 -1.09 -10.94 2.20
CA PRO A 51 -2.45 -10.58 2.58
C PRO A 51 -3.39 -10.68 1.38
N VAL A 52 -4.66 -10.90 1.65
CA VAL A 52 -5.70 -10.63 0.65
C VAL A 52 -5.81 -9.11 0.51
N ALA A 53 -5.44 -8.59 -0.65
CA ALA A 53 -5.54 -7.18 -0.98
C ALA A 53 -6.58 -6.95 -2.08
N SER A 54 -7.48 -5.99 -1.86
CA SER A 54 -8.50 -5.60 -2.84
C SER A 54 -8.88 -4.14 -2.65
N LEU A 55 -9.13 -3.42 -3.74
CA LEU A 55 -9.72 -2.08 -3.70
C LEU A 55 -11.24 -2.20 -3.85
N SER A 56 -11.99 -1.55 -2.95
CA SER A 56 -13.41 -1.29 -3.16
C SER A 56 -13.57 0.11 -3.72
N PHE A 57 -13.73 0.25 -5.04
CA PHE A 57 -13.96 1.52 -5.70
C PHE A 57 -15.45 1.71 -6.02
N ILE A 58 -16.09 2.66 -5.37
CA ILE A 58 -17.49 3.02 -5.60
C ILE A 58 -17.48 4.21 -6.57
N ASN A 59 -17.69 3.92 -7.85
CA ASN A 59 -17.72 4.94 -8.88
C ASN A 59 -19.06 5.68 -8.91
N GLN A 60 -19.02 6.94 -9.36
CA GLN A 60 -20.20 7.74 -9.68
C GLN A 60 -20.05 8.30 -11.09
N ASP A 61 -21.05 8.05 -11.93
CA ASP A 61 -21.11 8.61 -13.27
C ASP A 61 -21.24 10.15 -13.22
N PRO A 62 -20.65 10.87 -14.17
CA PRO A 62 -20.74 12.33 -14.23
C PRO A 62 -22.20 12.78 -14.37
N MET A 63 -22.63 13.66 -13.47
CA MET A 63 -23.97 14.23 -13.46
C MET A 63 -23.95 15.67 -13.98
N LEU A 64 -24.76 15.95 -14.99
CA LEU A 64 -24.87 17.28 -15.58
C LEU A 64 -25.85 18.17 -14.79
N ASP A 65 -25.36 19.33 -14.31
CA ASP A 65 -26.16 20.40 -13.70
C ASP A 65 -26.19 21.63 -14.63
N ARG A 66 -27.41 22.08 -14.98
CA ARG A 66 -27.67 23.26 -15.82
C ARG A 66 -28.48 24.34 -15.11
N HIS A 67 -28.57 24.28 -13.78
CA HIS A 67 -29.34 25.23 -12.97
C HIS A 67 -28.46 26.31 -12.33
N ARG A 68 -27.17 26.36 -12.69
CA ARG A 68 -26.22 27.34 -12.17
C ARG A 68 -25.94 28.40 -13.23
N SER A 69 -26.05 29.66 -12.83
CA SER A 69 -25.73 30.78 -13.71
C SER A 69 -24.24 30.91 -13.94
N VAL A 70 -23.86 31.55 -15.03
CA VAL A 70 -22.46 31.91 -15.31
C VAL A 70 -21.85 32.70 -14.14
N ARG A 71 -22.64 33.57 -13.50
CA ARG A 71 -22.23 34.30 -12.29
C ARG A 71 -21.89 33.38 -11.12
N TRP A 72 -22.72 32.36 -10.88
CA TRP A 72 -22.46 31.37 -9.84
C TRP A 72 -21.19 30.59 -10.13
N LEU A 73 -20.97 30.17 -11.39
CA LEU A 73 -19.79 29.42 -11.80
C LEU A 73 -18.50 30.21 -11.58
N ASN A 74 -18.46 31.48 -11.96
CA ASN A 74 -17.28 32.33 -11.78
C ASN A 74 -16.97 32.56 -10.28
N ASN A 75 -18.00 32.72 -9.45
CA ASN A 75 -17.83 32.79 -7.99
C ASN A 75 -17.33 31.47 -7.40
N ARG A 76 -17.81 30.33 -7.92
CA ARG A 76 -17.44 28.99 -7.45
C ARG A 76 -16.03 28.58 -7.84
N ALA A 77 -15.62 28.91 -9.07
CA ALA A 77 -14.32 28.56 -9.64
C ALA A 77 -13.16 29.34 -8.98
N ASN A 78 -13.44 30.53 -8.43
CA ASN A 78 -12.47 31.36 -7.70
C ASN A 78 -11.16 31.61 -8.47
N GLN A 79 -11.21 31.65 -9.81
CA GLN A 79 -10.05 31.82 -10.70
C GLN A 79 -9.67 33.29 -10.98
N GLY A 80 -10.36 34.26 -10.36
CA GLY A 80 -10.19 35.68 -10.64
C GLY A 80 -10.77 36.10 -12.00
N SER A 81 -10.88 37.40 -12.24
CA SER A 81 -11.67 37.98 -13.35
C SER A 81 -11.02 37.91 -14.75
N ARG A 82 -10.09 36.98 -15.00
CA ARG A 82 -9.31 37.01 -16.25
C ARG A 82 -10.07 36.44 -17.46
N TYR A 83 -10.87 35.40 -17.24
CA TYR A 83 -11.68 34.76 -18.28
C TYR A 83 -13.04 34.37 -17.71
N LEU A 84 -14.02 34.18 -18.59
CA LEU A 84 -15.38 33.84 -18.21
C LEU A 84 -15.55 32.33 -18.08
N VAL A 85 -15.80 31.85 -16.88
CA VAL A 85 -16.06 30.42 -16.62
C VAL A 85 -17.51 30.09 -16.98
N THR A 86 -17.71 29.36 -18.07
CA THR A 86 -19.04 29.03 -18.62
C THR A 86 -19.45 27.56 -18.38
N GLY A 87 -18.50 26.73 -17.99
CA GLY A 87 -18.69 25.38 -17.47
C GLY A 87 -17.76 25.13 -16.29
N LEU A 88 -18.00 24.05 -15.54
CA LEU A 88 -17.12 23.62 -14.46
C LEU A 88 -17.28 22.12 -14.23
N THR A 89 -16.19 21.39 -14.07
CA THR A 89 -16.24 19.98 -13.68
C THR A 89 -15.68 19.81 -12.27
N GLU A 90 -16.48 19.30 -11.34
CA GLU A 90 -16.08 18.99 -9.97
C GLU A 90 -15.98 17.48 -9.76
N TYR A 91 -14.87 17.05 -9.17
CA TYR A 91 -14.61 15.66 -8.81
C TYR A 91 -14.07 15.59 -7.38
N GLU A 92 -14.73 14.82 -6.51
CA GLU A 92 -14.31 14.65 -5.11
C GLU A 92 -14.40 13.18 -4.70
N LEU A 93 -13.36 12.74 -3.98
CA LEU A 93 -13.25 11.39 -3.43
C LEU A 93 -13.34 11.42 -1.91
N GLN A 94 -13.96 10.39 -1.35
CA GLN A 94 -13.84 10.01 0.04
C GLN A 94 -13.17 8.65 0.14
N ALA A 95 -12.30 8.47 1.14
CA ALA A 95 -11.54 7.23 1.29
C ALA A 95 -11.45 6.77 2.74
N ARG A 96 -11.58 5.46 2.93
CA ARG A 96 -11.31 4.73 4.18
C ARG A 96 -10.26 3.66 3.92
N PHE A 97 -9.29 3.55 4.83
CA PHE A 97 -8.29 2.49 4.77
C PHE A 97 -8.58 1.45 5.84
N ASP A 98 -8.94 0.25 5.41
CA ASP A 98 -9.18 -0.88 6.31
C ASP A 98 -8.08 -1.93 6.15
N MET A 99 -7.42 -2.25 7.24
CA MET A 99 -6.38 -3.26 7.30
C MET A 99 -6.59 -4.14 8.53
N ARG A 100 -6.41 -5.44 8.36
CA ARG A 100 -6.51 -6.41 9.46
C ARG A 100 -5.14 -7.03 9.73
N LEU A 101 -4.72 -6.89 10.99
CA LEU A 101 -3.48 -7.47 11.51
C LEU A 101 -3.80 -8.62 12.45
N GLU A 102 -3.13 -9.74 12.28
CA GLU A 102 -3.26 -10.92 13.14
C GLU A 102 -1.99 -11.11 13.97
N PRO A 103 -2.09 -11.11 15.31
CA PRO A 103 -0.99 -11.52 16.17
C PRO A 103 -0.88 -13.05 16.19
N VAL A 104 0.33 -13.54 15.94
CA VAL A 104 0.67 -14.97 15.98
C VAL A 104 1.83 -15.16 16.94
N GLU A 105 1.65 -16.04 17.90
CA GLU A 105 2.71 -16.40 18.85
C GLU A 105 3.80 -17.22 18.13
N VAL A 106 5.05 -16.77 18.25
CA VAL A 106 6.22 -17.39 17.61
C VAL A 106 7.24 -17.92 18.63
N GLY A 107 6.95 -17.74 19.92
CA GLY A 107 7.72 -18.19 21.06
C GLY A 107 7.00 -17.74 22.34
N VAL A 108 7.42 -18.25 23.50
CA VAL A 108 6.72 -18.00 24.77
C VAL A 108 6.58 -16.50 25.04
N GLY A 109 5.36 -15.96 24.93
CA GLY A 109 5.06 -14.55 25.16
C GLY A 109 5.55 -13.59 24.07
N ALA A 110 6.05 -14.11 22.94
CA ALA A 110 6.57 -13.35 21.81
C ALA A 110 5.67 -13.51 20.57
N PHE A 111 5.27 -12.39 19.99
CA PHE A 111 4.26 -12.32 18.93
C PHE A 111 4.79 -11.60 17.70
N CYS A 112 4.48 -12.14 16.54
CA CYS A 112 4.57 -11.43 15.27
C CYS A 112 3.19 -10.93 14.86
N LEU A 113 3.13 -9.76 14.25
CA LEU A 113 1.93 -9.30 13.58
C LEU A 113 2.02 -9.67 12.11
N TYR A 114 0.92 -10.11 11.51
CA TYR A 114 0.85 -10.38 10.08
C TYR A 114 -0.32 -9.62 9.45
N PRO A 115 -0.12 -8.98 8.29
CA PRO A 115 -1.21 -8.41 7.52
C PRO A 115 -1.98 -9.58 6.88
N ILE A 116 -3.26 -9.71 7.20
CA ILE A 116 -4.10 -10.76 6.60
C ILE A 116 -5.11 -10.21 5.60
N ARG A 117 -5.44 -8.92 5.70
CA ARG A 117 -6.32 -8.22 4.76
C ARG A 117 -5.93 -6.76 4.63
N ILE A 118 -5.93 -6.24 3.42
CA ILE A 118 -5.82 -4.82 3.09
C ILE A 118 -6.95 -4.51 2.12
N ASN A 119 -7.97 -3.78 2.56
CA ASN A 119 -9.16 -3.49 1.76
C ASN A 119 -9.59 -2.03 1.89
N PRO A 120 -8.84 -1.08 1.30
CA PRO A 120 -9.30 0.28 1.24
C PRO A 120 -10.60 0.39 0.44
N GLU A 121 -11.40 1.37 0.84
CA GLU A 121 -12.62 1.77 0.17
C GLU A 121 -12.45 3.22 -0.29
N VAL A 122 -12.74 3.47 -1.56
CA VAL A 122 -12.72 4.81 -2.15
C VAL A 122 -14.05 5.02 -2.87
N GLU A 123 -14.72 6.11 -2.54
CA GLU A 123 -16.01 6.49 -3.09
C GLU A 123 -15.88 7.84 -3.80
N VAL A 124 -16.41 7.91 -5.02
CA VAL A 124 -16.63 9.17 -5.72
C VAL A 124 -17.89 9.81 -5.13
N ILE A 125 -17.71 10.81 -4.27
CA ILE A 125 -18.82 11.50 -3.59
C ILE A 125 -19.33 12.72 -4.36
N LYS A 126 -18.57 13.15 -5.38
CA LYS A 126 -18.96 14.21 -6.30
C LYS A 126 -18.34 13.95 -7.67
N HIS A 127 -19.18 13.93 -8.70
CA HIS A 127 -18.77 13.97 -10.10
C HIS A 127 -19.80 14.81 -10.86
N LEU A 128 -19.64 16.13 -10.82
CA LEU A 128 -20.61 17.08 -11.35
C LEU A 128 -20.02 17.84 -12.52
N VAL A 129 -20.77 17.92 -13.61
CA VAL A 129 -20.47 18.73 -14.78
C VAL A 129 -21.47 19.86 -14.82
N TYR A 130 -21.01 21.08 -14.69
CA TYR A 130 -21.83 22.27 -14.79
C TYR A 130 -21.72 22.86 -16.19
N VAL A 131 -22.86 23.26 -16.75
CA VAL A 131 -22.92 24.15 -17.91
C VAL A 131 -23.82 25.32 -17.54
N ALA A 132 -23.38 26.55 -17.82
CA ALA A 132 -24.13 27.76 -17.49
C ALA A 132 -25.58 27.66 -17.96
N SER A 133 -26.51 28.01 -17.07
CA SER A 133 -27.97 27.93 -17.30
C SER A 133 -28.45 28.78 -18.46
N GLU A 134 -27.70 29.84 -18.78
CA GLU A 134 -27.93 30.77 -19.87
C GLU A 134 -27.69 30.15 -21.26
N LEU A 135 -26.98 29.02 -21.32
CA LEU A 135 -26.69 28.31 -22.56
C LEU A 135 -27.77 27.27 -22.85
N GLU A 136 -28.57 27.51 -23.89
CA GLU A 136 -29.63 26.60 -24.31
C GLU A 136 -29.07 25.32 -24.96
N ARG A 137 -29.71 24.17 -24.71
CA ARG A 137 -29.26 22.89 -25.27
C ARG A 137 -29.39 22.92 -26.79
N GLY A 138 -28.39 22.37 -27.48
CA GLY A 138 -28.36 22.30 -28.94
C GLY A 138 -27.93 23.60 -29.61
N THR A 139 -27.53 24.63 -28.85
CA THR A 139 -26.79 25.75 -29.40
C THR A 139 -25.30 25.41 -29.51
N CYS A 140 -24.61 26.12 -30.40
CA CYS A 140 -23.17 26.00 -30.57
C CYS A 140 -22.42 26.18 -29.24
N GLU A 141 -22.79 27.19 -28.46
CA GLU A 141 -22.12 27.54 -27.21
C GLU A 141 -22.27 26.44 -26.17
N TYR A 142 -23.47 25.87 -26.06
CA TYR A 142 -23.72 24.75 -25.18
C TYR A 142 -22.88 23.54 -25.56
N ASP A 143 -22.86 23.16 -26.84
CA ASP A 143 -22.14 21.97 -27.30
C ASP A 143 -20.62 22.15 -27.14
N VAL A 144 -20.10 23.35 -27.39
CA VAL A 144 -18.69 23.70 -27.19
C VAL A 144 -18.29 23.61 -25.72
N VAL A 145 -19.07 24.20 -24.81
CA VAL A 145 -18.79 24.14 -23.36
C VAL A 145 -18.92 22.72 -22.85
N TYR A 146 -19.99 22.01 -23.22
CA TYR A 146 -20.22 20.64 -22.79
C TYR A 146 -19.11 19.69 -23.27
N ALA A 147 -18.62 19.88 -24.49
CA ALA A 147 -17.49 19.12 -25.01
C ALA A 147 -16.17 19.43 -24.25
N HIS A 148 -15.93 20.69 -23.90
CA HIS A 148 -14.77 21.10 -23.10
C HIS A 148 -14.80 20.47 -21.71
N GLU A 149 -15.94 20.56 -21.00
CA GLU A 149 -16.11 19.90 -19.71
C GLU A 149 -15.97 18.37 -19.82
N GLY A 150 -16.37 17.79 -20.95
CA GLY A 150 -16.15 16.38 -21.25
C GLY A 150 -14.67 15.97 -21.26
N GLN A 151 -13.73 16.89 -21.53
CA GLN A 151 -12.29 16.61 -21.45
C GLN A 151 -11.84 16.47 -19.98
N HIS A 152 -12.38 17.30 -19.08
CA HIS A 152 -12.13 17.15 -17.65
C HIS A 152 -12.71 15.84 -17.09
N VAL A 153 -13.88 15.41 -17.57
CA VAL A 153 -14.44 14.10 -17.23
C VAL A 153 -13.51 12.97 -17.67
N GLN A 154 -12.90 13.06 -18.86
CA GLN A 154 -11.98 12.02 -19.36
C GLN A 154 -10.75 11.84 -18.49
N ILE A 155 -10.19 12.94 -17.94
CA ILE A 155 -9.11 12.85 -16.94
C ILE A 155 -9.53 11.89 -15.82
N ASN A 156 -10.74 12.07 -15.27
CA ASN A 156 -11.26 11.32 -14.13
C ASN A 156 -11.56 9.83 -14.36
N GLN A 157 -11.67 9.38 -15.62
CA GLN A 157 -12.03 8.00 -15.96
C GLN A 157 -10.99 6.96 -15.52
N HIS A 158 -9.72 7.35 -15.36
CA HIS A 158 -8.64 6.45 -14.96
C HIS A 158 -8.36 6.42 -13.46
N MET A 159 -9.16 7.10 -12.64
CA MET A 159 -8.90 7.25 -11.20
C MET A 159 -8.77 5.91 -10.47
N GLU A 160 -9.69 4.97 -10.72
CA GLU A 160 -9.66 3.64 -10.11
C GLU A 160 -8.34 2.91 -10.41
N GLN A 161 -7.89 2.95 -11.67
CA GLN A 161 -6.67 2.28 -12.10
C GLN A 161 -5.42 2.90 -11.48
N ASP A 162 -5.39 4.23 -11.32
CA ASP A 162 -4.29 4.93 -10.66
C ASP A 162 -4.20 4.54 -9.18
N ILE A 163 -5.34 4.50 -8.49
CA ILE A 163 -5.42 4.10 -7.09
C ILE A 163 -5.03 2.63 -6.91
N GLN A 164 -5.47 1.75 -7.81
CA GLN A 164 -5.10 0.34 -7.77
C GLN A 164 -3.58 0.15 -7.90
N ARG A 165 -2.93 0.86 -8.81
CA ARG A 165 -1.45 0.79 -8.96
C ARG A 165 -0.72 1.26 -7.69
N GLU A 166 -1.18 2.36 -7.09
CA GLU A 166 -0.64 2.84 -5.82
C GLU A 166 -0.88 1.88 -4.66
N LEU A 167 -2.04 1.19 -4.64
CA LEU A 167 -2.33 0.16 -3.65
C LEU A 167 -1.38 -1.04 -3.80
N ASP A 168 -1.13 -1.51 -5.02
CA ASP A 168 -0.23 -2.64 -5.28
C ASP A 168 1.21 -2.34 -4.81
N ALA A 169 1.70 -1.12 -5.07
CA ALA A 169 2.97 -0.64 -4.58
C ALA A 169 3.00 -0.58 -3.03
N MET A 170 1.95 0.00 -2.43
CA MET A 170 1.82 0.09 -0.98
C MET A 170 1.75 -1.30 -0.30
N VAL A 171 1.05 -2.26 -0.88
CA VAL A 171 1.00 -3.65 -0.37
C VAL A 171 2.39 -4.27 -0.36
N SER A 172 3.19 -4.03 -1.41
CA SER A 172 4.57 -4.52 -1.48
C SER A 172 5.46 -3.91 -0.40
N GLU A 173 5.32 -2.61 -0.13
CA GLU A 173 6.02 -1.92 0.96
C GLU A 173 5.61 -2.42 2.34
N ILE A 174 4.30 -2.59 2.58
CA ILE A 174 3.78 -3.19 3.81
C ILE A 174 4.41 -4.57 4.02
N MET A 175 4.46 -5.41 2.99
CA MET A 175 5.03 -6.74 3.12
C MET A 175 6.52 -6.72 3.49
N ALA A 176 7.29 -5.78 2.93
CA ALA A 176 8.69 -5.58 3.28
C ALA A 176 8.84 -5.10 4.73
N ASP A 177 8.04 -4.13 5.16
CA ASP A 177 8.03 -3.62 6.54
C ASP A 177 7.78 -4.74 7.55
N PHE A 178 6.75 -5.55 7.33
CA PHE A 178 6.39 -6.66 8.21
C PHE A 178 7.44 -7.77 8.24
N ALA A 179 8.06 -8.09 7.09
CA ALA A 179 9.14 -9.07 7.04
C ALA A 179 10.38 -8.63 7.83
N ALA A 180 10.63 -7.32 7.93
CA ALA A 180 11.72 -6.74 8.70
C ALA A 180 11.40 -6.60 10.20
N MET A 181 10.15 -6.80 10.64
CA MET A 181 9.78 -6.69 12.05
C MET A 181 10.37 -7.83 12.89
N ARG A 182 10.61 -7.53 14.16
CA ARG A 182 10.98 -8.52 15.18
C ARG A 182 9.76 -8.88 16.02
N PRO A 183 9.74 -10.09 16.61
CA PRO A 183 8.70 -10.46 17.57
C PRO A 183 8.62 -9.44 18.73
N VAL A 184 7.41 -9.14 19.18
CA VAL A 184 7.13 -8.23 20.30
C VAL A 184 6.48 -8.96 21.46
N GLY A 185 6.59 -8.41 22.67
CA GLY A 185 5.94 -8.99 23.84
C GLY A 185 4.41 -8.84 23.80
N ALA A 186 3.68 -9.76 24.46
CA ALA A 186 2.21 -9.74 24.54
C ALA A 186 1.62 -8.35 24.91
N GLY A 187 2.26 -7.65 25.85
CA GLY A 187 1.82 -6.32 26.31
C GLY A 187 1.98 -5.21 25.26
N GLU A 188 2.73 -5.43 24.20
CA GLU A 188 3.03 -4.42 23.16
C GLU A 188 2.18 -4.58 21.91
N VAL A 189 1.60 -5.77 21.70
CA VAL A 189 0.84 -6.16 20.50
C VAL A 189 -0.22 -5.12 20.12
N GLN A 190 -1.13 -4.79 21.05
CA GLN A 190 -2.23 -3.88 20.75
C GLN A 190 -1.76 -2.45 20.44
N ARG A 191 -0.71 -1.98 21.13
CA ARG A 191 -0.13 -0.65 20.90
C ARG A 191 0.53 -0.60 19.52
N LEU A 192 1.27 -1.65 19.15
CA LEU A 192 1.89 -1.76 17.84
C LEU A 192 0.85 -1.83 16.73
N GLN A 193 -0.21 -2.63 16.88
CA GLN A 193 -1.31 -2.71 15.91
C GLN A 193 -1.92 -1.33 15.65
N ARG A 194 -2.33 -0.59 16.70
CA ARG A 194 -2.90 0.76 16.54
C ARG A 194 -1.95 1.72 15.82
N ARG A 195 -0.66 1.67 16.15
CA ARG A 195 0.36 2.49 15.49
C ARG A 195 0.45 2.17 14.00
N LEU A 196 0.55 0.89 13.62
CA LEU A 196 0.68 0.46 12.23
C LEU A 196 -0.57 0.81 11.42
N LEU A 197 -1.77 0.55 11.96
CA LEU A 197 -3.03 0.90 11.30
C LEU A 197 -3.13 2.41 11.03
N ASN A 198 -2.76 3.24 12.01
CA ASN A 198 -2.73 4.70 11.83
C ASN A 198 -1.66 5.12 10.80
N GLN A 199 -0.47 4.53 10.85
CA GLN A 199 0.62 4.84 9.91
C GLN A 199 0.21 4.54 8.46
N TYR A 200 -0.26 3.33 8.18
CA TYR A 200 -0.65 2.94 6.82
C TYR A 200 -1.91 3.67 6.36
N GLY A 201 -2.88 3.93 7.25
CA GLY A 201 -4.04 4.76 6.91
C GLY A 201 -3.66 6.19 6.51
N GLN A 202 -2.65 6.79 7.16
CA GLN A 202 -2.13 8.10 6.78
C GLN A 202 -1.31 8.05 5.49
N ASP A 203 -0.59 6.95 5.25
CA ASP A 203 0.17 6.76 4.02
C ASP A 203 -0.74 6.64 2.80
N PHE A 204 -1.78 5.81 2.89
CA PHE A 204 -2.80 5.71 1.85
C PHE A 204 -3.41 7.07 1.51
N LYS A 205 -3.77 7.87 2.54
CA LYS A 205 -4.26 9.25 2.35
C LYS A 205 -3.24 10.17 1.66
N ARG A 206 -1.93 10.01 1.91
CA ARG A 206 -0.91 10.79 1.22
C ARG A 206 -0.82 10.40 -0.26
N ARG A 207 -0.87 9.10 -0.59
CA ARG A 207 -0.86 8.60 -1.96
C ARG A 207 -2.05 9.11 -2.76
N LEU A 208 -3.25 9.06 -2.19
CA LEU A 208 -4.45 9.64 -2.81
C LEU A 208 -4.30 11.16 -3.09
N ARG A 209 -3.70 11.91 -2.17
CA ARG A 209 -3.42 13.34 -2.39
C ARG A 209 -2.39 13.58 -3.49
N ALA A 210 -1.41 12.69 -3.65
CA ALA A 210 -0.44 12.79 -4.74
C ALA A 210 -1.11 12.57 -6.10
N ILE A 211 -2.01 11.58 -6.20
CA ILE A 211 -2.84 11.35 -7.40
C ILE A 211 -3.71 12.58 -7.70
N ASP A 212 -4.41 13.12 -6.69
CA ASP A 212 -5.24 14.33 -6.83
C ASP A 212 -4.41 15.54 -7.32
N LEU A 213 -3.20 15.73 -6.78
CA LEU A 213 -2.32 16.82 -7.21
C LEU A 213 -1.88 16.68 -8.67
N ALA A 214 -1.47 15.48 -9.09
CA ALA A 214 -1.08 15.23 -10.48
C ALA A 214 -2.23 15.56 -11.44
N ARG A 215 -3.44 15.12 -11.09
CA ARG A 215 -4.65 15.39 -11.88
C ARG A 215 -4.99 16.86 -11.93
N ARG A 216 -4.84 17.61 -10.83
CA ARG A 216 -5.03 19.07 -10.86
C ARG A 216 -4.13 19.74 -11.89
N GLU A 217 -2.92 19.24 -12.11
CA GLU A 217 -2.07 19.77 -13.18
C GLU A 217 -2.61 19.39 -14.57
N ASP A 218 -3.10 18.17 -14.77
CA ASP A 218 -3.75 17.76 -16.02
C ASP A 218 -4.99 18.63 -16.35
N HIS A 219 -5.82 18.93 -15.33
CA HIS A 219 -6.96 19.83 -15.49
C HIS A 219 -6.51 21.25 -15.87
N ARG A 220 -5.47 21.79 -15.23
CA ARG A 220 -4.91 23.11 -15.57
C ARG A 220 -4.31 23.17 -16.97
N ALA A 221 -3.80 22.05 -17.48
CA ALA A 221 -3.28 21.98 -18.84
C ALA A 221 -4.39 22.11 -19.90
N ILE A 222 -5.64 21.82 -19.54
CA ILE A 222 -6.82 22.08 -20.39
C ILE A 222 -7.26 23.54 -20.25
N ASP A 223 -7.40 24.02 -19.00
CA ASP A 223 -7.87 25.37 -18.65
C ASP A 223 -6.84 26.49 -18.89
N THR A 224 -6.36 26.62 -20.13
CA THR A 224 -5.38 27.64 -20.50
C THR A 224 -6.04 28.95 -20.96
N PRO A 225 -5.37 30.11 -20.81
CA PRO A 225 -5.80 31.37 -21.42
C PRO A 225 -6.20 31.29 -22.90
N ASP A 226 -5.36 30.62 -23.69
CA ASP A 226 -5.55 30.47 -25.13
C ASP A 226 -6.79 29.60 -25.43
N GLU A 227 -7.04 28.60 -24.59
CA GLU A 227 -8.25 27.78 -24.68
C GLU A 227 -9.50 28.61 -24.36
N TYR A 228 -9.49 29.43 -23.30
CA TYR A 228 -10.61 30.33 -23.01
C TYR A 228 -10.86 31.32 -24.15
N GLU A 229 -9.81 31.88 -24.75
CA GLU A 229 -9.93 32.76 -25.91
C GLU A 229 -10.53 32.02 -27.11
N ARG A 230 -10.04 30.81 -27.41
CA ARG A 230 -10.55 29.96 -28.49
C ARG A 230 -12.04 29.65 -28.30
N LEU A 231 -12.44 29.24 -27.09
CA LEU A 231 -13.83 28.92 -26.76
C LEU A 231 -14.73 30.15 -26.94
N SER A 232 -14.31 31.33 -26.48
CA SER A 232 -15.08 32.57 -26.60
C SER A 232 -15.41 33.00 -28.04
N LYS A 233 -14.63 32.50 -29.02
CA LYS A 233 -14.77 32.80 -30.45
C LYS A 233 -15.28 31.62 -31.27
N ALA A 234 -15.54 30.47 -30.63
CA ALA A 234 -15.89 29.22 -31.32
C ALA A 234 -17.25 29.31 -32.05
N CYS A 235 -18.16 30.10 -31.51
CA CYS A 235 -19.47 30.35 -32.09
C CYS A 235 -19.47 31.76 -32.68
N GLY A 236 -19.96 31.88 -33.93
CA GLY A 236 -19.83 33.05 -34.80
C GLY A 236 -20.28 34.40 -34.23
N PRO A 237 -20.42 35.45 -35.07
CA PRO A 237 -20.77 36.77 -34.56
C PRO A 237 -22.11 36.77 -33.82
N ASN A 238 -22.20 37.56 -32.74
CA ASN A 238 -23.37 37.67 -31.86
C ASN A 238 -23.71 36.39 -31.08
N SER A 239 -22.74 35.50 -30.87
CA SER A 239 -22.90 34.34 -29.99
C SER A 239 -23.21 34.74 -28.54
N ALA A 240 -23.74 33.79 -27.76
CA ALA A 240 -24.02 33.99 -26.34
C ALA A 240 -22.73 34.34 -25.54
N PHE A 241 -21.56 33.86 -26.00
CA PHE A 241 -20.26 34.24 -25.44
C PHE A 241 -19.97 35.74 -25.53
N GLN A 242 -20.51 36.43 -26.55
CA GLN A 242 -20.28 37.86 -26.81
C GLN A 242 -21.41 38.74 -26.27
N THR A 243 -22.58 38.17 -25.98
CA THR A 243 -23.81 38.89 -25.66
C THR A 243 -24.38 38.47 -24.30
N THR A 244 -25.11 37.36 -24.27
CA THR A 244 -25.87 36.87 -23.11
C THR A 244 -25.01 36.64 -21.87
N LEU A 245 -23.85 35.99 -22.01
CA LEU A 245 -23.02 35.64 -20.85
C LEU A 245 -22.33 36.87 -20.22
N PRO A 246 -21.71 37.80 -21.01
CA PRO A 246 -21.23 39.06 -20.47
C PRO A 246 -22.33 39.90 -19.79
N ASP A 247 -23.55 39.92 -20.35
CA ASP A 247 -24.69 40.63 -19.74
C ASP A 247 -25.10 39.98 -18.41
N ALA A 248 -25.19 38.64 -18.36
CA ALA A 248 -25.53 37.89 -17.15
C ALA A 248 -24.47 38.02 -16.03
N MET A 249 -23.24 38.41 -16.37
CA MET A 249 -22.18 38.69 -15.41
C MET A 249 -22.28 40.07 -14.74
N ARG A 250 -22.96 41.05 -15.34
CA ARG A 250 -23.12 42.41 -14.78
C ARG A 250 -24.16 42.46 -13.66
#